data_AF-B9E4V3-F1
#
_entry.id   AF-B9E4V3-F1
#
_cell.length_a   1.000
_cell.length_b   1.000
_cell.length_c   1.000
_cell.angle_alpha   90.00
_cell.angle_beta   90.00
_cell.angle_gamma   90.00
#
_symmetry.space_group_name_H-M   'P 1'
#
loop_
_entity.id
_entity.type
_entity.pdbx_description
1 polymer ?
#
loop_
_entity_poly.entity_id
_entity_poly.type
_entity_poly.pdbx_seq_one_letter_code
_entity_poly.pdbx_strand_id
1 'polypeptide(L)'
;MKNSSHNIRLSVTEQQNYEILNILNEYHPDIYFSRHPGTTVWAIKQGIPALCVNDEYMIFGYRGTLNFAYSVLDTINNRSFEKNLASRVKLPYTDWWYEQNNSTFLKKGMVI
;
A
#
# COMPACT_ATOMS: atom_id res chain seq x y z
N MET A 1 4.25 -8.65 28.96
CA MET A 1 5.36 -7.67 29.03
C MET A 1 5.19 -6.86 30.31
N LYS A 2 6.24 -6.78 31.14
CA LYS A 2 6.22 -6.11 32.46
C LYS A 2 5.97 -4.60 32.31
N ASN A 3 5.11 -4.07 33.17
CA ASN A 3 4.76 -2.65 33.33
C ASN A 3 5.98 -1.71 33.22
N SER A 4 6.02 -0.86 32.20
CA SER A 4 6.91 0.29 32.17
C SER A 4 6.30 1.44 32.97
N SER A 5 7.03 1.96 33.95
CA SER A 5 6.65 3.05 34.87
C SER A 5 6.60 4.46 34.24
N HIS A 6 6.48 4.57 32.91
CA HIS A 6 6.47 5.85 32.19
C HIS A 6 5.25 5.91 31.27
N ASN A 7 4.49 7.01 31.37
CA ASN A 7 3.31 7.26 30.54
C ASN A 7 3.76 7.73 29.15
N ILE A 8 4.21 6.80 28.32
CA ILE A 8 4.70 7.06 26.96
C ILE A 8 3.49 7.25 26.05
N ARG A 9 3.38 8.42 25.41
CA ARG A 9 2.40 8.66 24.36
C ARG A 9 2.87 7.99 23.07
N LEU A 10 2.19 6.92 22.68
CA LEU A 10 2.40 6.23 21.41
C LEU A 10 1.38 6.75 20.38
N SER A 11 1.85 7.02 19.17
CA SER A 11 1.00 7.14 17.98
C SER A 11 1.38 6.04 17.01
N VAL A 12 0.39 5.47 16.33
CA VAL A 12 0.60 4.61 15.17
C VAL A 12 0.48 5.49 13.93
N THR A 13 1.37 5.31 12.95
CA THR A 13 1.33 6.08 11.70
C THR A 13 0.08 5.74 10.91
N GLU A 14 -0.46 6.71 10.17
CA GLU A 14 -1.49 6.49 9.15
C GLU A 14 -1.01 5.52 8.05
N GLN A 15 -1.90 5.05 7.18
CA GLN A 15 -1.59 4.15 6.06
C GLN A 15 -1.16 2.75 6.51
N GLN A 16 -1.77 2.25 7.59
CA GLN A 16 -1.56 0.87 8.01
C GLN A 16 -2.07 -0.10 6.93
N ASN A 17 -1.49 -1.30 6.86
CA ASN A 17 -1.83 -2.28 5.81
C ASN A 17 -3.33 -2.56 5.74
N TYR A 18 -4.04 -2.57 6.87
CA TYR A 18 -5.48 -2.81 6.89
C TYR A 18 -6.28 -1.70 6.20
N GLU A 19 -5.82 -0.45 6.27
CA GLU A 19 -6.45 0.70 5.58
C GLU A 19 -6.17 0.62 4.10
N ILE A 20 -4.90 0.39 3.74
CA ILE A 20 -4.46 0.28 2.36
C ILE A 20 -5.18 -0.86 1.64
N LEU A 21 -5.33 -2.02 2.27
CA LEU A 21 -6.00 -3.17 1.64
C LEU A 21 -7.48 -2.93 1.38
N ASN A 22 -8.19 -2.21 2.27
CA ASN A 22 -9.58 -1.83 2.01
C ASN A 22 -9.68 -0.79 0.89
N ILE A 23 -8.82 0.25 0.90
CA ILE A 23 -8.76 1.25 -0.17
C ILE A 23 -8.51 0.57 -1.53
N LEU A 24 -7.54 -0.32 -1.61
CA LEU A 24 -7.21 -1.05 -2.82
C LEU A 24 -8.34 -1.97 -3.30
N ASN A 25 -9.07 -2.58 -2.36
CA ASN A 25 -10.24 -3.41 -2.65
C ASN A 25 -11.45 -2.58 -3.10
N GLU A 26 -11.62 -1.36 -2.61
CA GLU A 26 -12.73 -0.47 -2.99
C GLU A 26 -12.50 0.18 -4.37
N TYR A 27 -11.29 0.71 -4.60
CA TYR A 27 -11.02 1.56 -5.77
C TYR A 27 -10.40 0.83 -6.96
N HIS A 28 -9.80 -0.34 -6.74
CA HIS A 28 -9.15 -1.14 -7.80
C HIS A 28 -8.28 -0.31 -8.77
N PRO A 29 -7.26 0.42 -8.29
CA PRO A 29 -6.48 1.32 -9.12
C PRO A 29 -5.70 0.58 -10.23
N ASP A 30 -5.45 1.29 -11.34
CA ASP A 30 -4.66 0.77 -12.46
C ASP A 30 -3.18 0.59 -12.10
N ILE A 31 -2.67 1.36 -11.13
CA ILE A 31 -1.32 1.24 -10.56
C ILE A 31 -1.28 1.80 -9.15
N TYR A 32 -0.49 1.15 -8.28
CA TYR A 32 -0.23 1.62 -6.91
C TYR A 32 1.24 2.03 -6.75
N PHE A 33 1.47 3.23 -6.23
CA PHE A 33 2.80 3.72 -5.87
C PHE A 33 2.98 3.72 -4.36
N SER A 34 4.14 3.26 -3.91
CA SER A 34 4.51 3.35 -2.50
C SER A 34 6.01 3.54 -2.35
N ARG A 35 6.41 4.25 -1.28
CA ARG A 35 7.81 4.30 -0.85
C ARG A 35 8.22 3.03 -0.08
N HIS A 36 7.27 2.38 0.56
CA HIS A 36 7.52 1.24 1.44
C HIS A 36 7.22 -0.08 0.74
N PRO A 37 8.22 -0.98 0.59
CA PRO A 37 8.01 -2.26 -0.08
C PRO A 37 6.99 -3.15 0.65
N GLY A 38 6.84 -2.95 1.96
CA GLY A 38 5.83 -3.63 2.76
C GLY A 38 4.41 -3.43 2.25
N THR A 39 4.03 -2.20 1.87
CA THR A 39 2.68 -1.93 1.34
C THR A 39 2.58 -2.26 -0.16
N THR A 40 3.66 -2.12 -0.93
CA THR A 40 3.73 -2.54 -2.34
C THR A 40 3.39 -4.03 -2.51
N VAL A 41 3.94 -4.88 -1.64
CA VAL A 41 3.67 -6.33 -1.69
C VAL A 41 2.20 -6.65 -1.41
N TRP A 42 1.52 -5.89 -0.54
CA TRP A 42 0.10 -6.10 -0.28
C TRP A 42 -0.77 -5.77 -1.48
N ALA A 43 -0.46 -4.71 -2.22
CA ALA A 43 -1.13 -4.40 -3.48
C ALA A 43 -0.93 -5.51 -4.53
N ILE A 44 0.30 -6.01 -4.69
CA ILE A 44 0.62 -7.11 -5.59
C ILE A 44 -0.16 -8.38 -5.22
N LYS A 45 -0.28 -8.70 -3.92
CA LYS A 45 -1.07 -9.85 -3.47
C LYS A 45 -2.58 -9.71 -3.74
N GLN A 46 -3.10 -8.49 -3.86
CA GLN A 46 -4.47 -8.22 -4.34
C GLN A 46 -4.59 -8.19 -5.87
N GLY A 47 -3.49 -8.41 -6.60
CA GLY A 47 -3.48 -8.45 -8.07
C GLY A 47 -3.32 -7.09 -8.74
N ILE A 48 -3.07 -6.04 -7.95
CA ILE A 48 -2.89 -4.66 -8.42
C ILE A 48 -1.41 -4.46 -8.78
N PRO A 49 -1.07 -3.86 -9.94
CA PRO A 49 0.32 -3.63 -10.27
C PRO A 49 0.85 -2.52 -9.39
N ALA A 50 2.06 -2.71 -8.86
CA ALA A 50 2.59 -1.78 -7.89
C ALA A 50 4.07 -1.54 -8.10
N LEU A 51 4.48 -0.28 -7.94
CA LEU A 51 5.87 0.13 -8.05
C LEU A 51 6.33 0.75 -6.72
N CYS A 52 7.41 0.19 -6.19
CA CYS A 52 8.06 0.73 -5.00
C CYS A 52 9.05 1.83 -5.39
N VAL A 53 8.72 3.08 -5.10
CA VAL A 53 9.58 4.26 -5.31
C VAL A 53 10.35 4.51 -4.01
N ASN A 54 11.44 3.75 -3.82
CA ASN A 54 12.20 3.77 -2.56
C ASN A 54 12.84 5.13 -2.26
N ASP A 55 13.23 5.86 -3.32
CA ASP A 55 13.94 7.12 -3.23
C ASP A 55 13.48 8.06 -4.35
N GLU A 56 13.19 9.31 -4.02
CA GLU A 56 12.80 10.34 -5.00
C GLU A 56 13.89 10.64 -6.03
N TYR A 57 15.17 10.46 -5.68
CA TYR A 57 16.28 10.66 -6.60
C TYR A 57 16.23 9.72 -7.81
N MET A 58 15.47 8.61 -7.74
CA MET A 58 15.25 7.73 -8.90
C MET A 58 14.50 8.42 -10.04
N ILE A 59 13.73 9.48 -9.75
CA ILE A 59 12.83 10.13 -10.69
C ILE A 59 13.38 11.49 -11.16
N PHE A 60 14.30 12.09 -10.41
CA PHE A 60 14.76 13.46 -10.68
C PHE A 60 15.62 13.59 -11.95
N GLY A 61 15.46 14.75 -12.60
CA GLY A 61 16.12 15.08 -13.86
C GLY A 61 15.55 14.33 -15.06
N TYR A 62 15.94 14.76 -16.27
CA TYR A 62 15.40 14.21 -17.52
C TYR A 62 15.54 12.69 -17.64
N ARG A 63 16.72 12.16 -17.28
CA ARG A 63 16.99 10.73 -17.36
C ARG A 63 16.25 9.93 -16.29
N GLY A 64 16.16 10.44 -15.07
CA GLY A 64 15.38 9.80 -14.00
C GLY A 64 13.90 9.72 -14.35
N THR A 65 13.34 10.81 -14.86
CA THR A 65 11.93 10.86 -15.27
C THR A 65 11.64 9.90 -16.43
N LEU A 66 12.52 9.83 -17.43
CA LEU A 66 12.38 8.88 -18.54
C LEU A 66 12.47 7.42 -18.07
N ASN A 67 13.41 7.08 -17.19
CA ASN A 67 13.54 5.75 -16.61
C ASN A 67 12.31 5.36 -15.77
N PHE A 68 11.78 6.32 -15.00
CA PHE A 68 10.56 6.13 -14.23
C PHE A 68 9.36 5.86 -15.15
N ALA A 69 9.22 6.60 -16.25
CA ALA A 69 8.17 6.38 -17.24
C ALA A 69 8.24 4.96 -17.85
N TYR A 70 9.43 4.47 -18.18
CA TYR A 70 9.61 3.08 -18.62
C TYR A 70 9.22 2.07 -17.54
N SER A 71 9.61 2.31 -16.28
CA SER A 71 9.26 1.43 -15.15
C SER A 71 7.75 1.34 -14.94
N VAL A 72 7.05 2.47 -15.06
CA VAL A 72 5.58 2.54 -15.01
C VAL A 72 4.99 1.76 -16.18
N LEU A 73 5.47 1.99 -17.40
CA LEU A 73 4.99 1.30 -18.61
C LEU A 73 5.16 -0.22 -18.52
N ASP A 74 6.30 -0.69 -18.02
CA ASP A 74 6.57 -2.12 -17.84
C ASP A 74 5.65 -2.72 -16.77
N THR A 75 5.42 -1.99 -15.68
CA THR A 75 4.58 -2.42 -14.55
C THR A 75 3.10 -2.56 -14.97
N ILE A 76 2.58 -1.65 -15.78
CA ILE A 76 1.19 -1.73 -16.25
C ILE A 76 1.01 -2.79 -17.35
N ASN A 77 2.03 -3.04 -18.19
CA ASN A 77 1.96 -4.00 -19.29
C ASN A 77 2.22 -5.44 -18.84
N ASN A 78 3.20 -5.66 -17.96
CA ASN A 78 3.57 -7.00 -17.50
C ASN A 78 2.86 -7.38 -16.20
N ARG A 79 1.58 -7.74 -16.33
CA ARG A 79 0.70 -8.08 -15.20
C ARG A 79 0.73 -9.55 -14.79
N SER A 80 1.62 -10.34 -15.38
CA SER A 80 1.60 -11.80 -15.25
C SER A 80 1.88 -12.23 -13.81
N PHE A 81 2.80 -11.56 -13.12
CA PHE A 81 3.21 -11.90 -11.77
C PHE A 81 2.10 -11.65 -10.76
N GLU A 82 1.53 -10.44 -10.73
CA GLU A 82 0.50 -10.05 -9.76
C GLU A 82 -0.77 -10.88 -9.94
N LYS A 83 -1.19 -11.10 -11.20
CA LYS A 83 -2.37 -11.94 -11.51
C LYS A 83 -2.18 -13.37 -11.03
N ASN A 84 -1.03 -13.98 -11.33
CA ASN A 84 -0.75 -15.35 -10.92
C ASN A 84 -0.62 -15.46 -9.40
N LEU A 85 0.05 -14.50 -8.74
CA LEU A 85 0.20 -14.49 -7.29
C LEU A 85 -1.16 -14.36 -6.61
N ALA A 86 -1.97 -13.37 -6.99
CA ALA A 86 -3.30 -13.13 -6.44
C ALA A 86 -4.21 -14.36 -6.56
N SER A 87 -4.13 -15.10 -7.66
CA SER A 87 -4.91 -16.34 -7.85
C SER A 87 -4.49 -17.51 -6.95
N ARG A 88 -3.32 -17.43 -6.30
CA ARG A 88 -2.71 -18.54 -5.54
C ARG A 88 -2.50 -18.23 -4.07
N VAL A 89 -2.72 -16.99 -3.63
CA VAL A 89 -2.55 -16.59 -2.23
C VAL A 89 -3.90 -16.30 -1.60
N LYS A 90 -4.09 -16.78 -0.37
CA LYS A 90 -5.21 -16.38 0.48
C LYS A 90 -4.76 -15.26 1.41
N LEU A 91 -5.40 -14.10 1.30
CA LEU A 91 -5.15 -12.99 2.21
C LEU A 91 -5.79 -13.24 3.59
N PRO A 92 -5.22 -12.70 4.68
CA PRO A 92 -5.77 -12.87 6.02
C PRO A 92 -7.01 -12.00 6.28
N TYR A 93 -7.43 -11.18 5.30
CA TYR A 93 -8.59 -10.29 5.38
C TYR A 93 -9.81 -10.97 4.79
N THR A 94 -10.91 -10.94 5.54
CA THR A 94 -12.20 -11.56 5.17
C THR A 94 -13.07 -10.59 4.40
N ASP A 95 -14.14 -11.09 3.76
CA ASP A 95 -15.14 -10.24 3.09
C ASP A 95 -15.75 -9.23 4.08
N TRP A 96 -16.04 -9.65 5.31
CA TRP A 96 -16.46 -8.76 6.40
C TRP A 96 -15.48 -7.62 6.68
N TRP A 97 -14.18 -7.84 6.47
CA TRP A 97 -13.18 -6.78 6.63
C TRP A 97 -13.26 -5.76 5.48
N TYR A 98 -13.39 -6.25 4.25
CA TYR A 98 -13.44 -5.43 3.04
C TYR A 98 -14.74 -4.63 2.87
N GLU A 99 -15.83 -5.07 3.50
CA GLU A 99 -17.12 -4.34 3.51
C GLU A 99 -17.11 -3.12 4.45
N GLN A 100 -16.10 -2.97 5.30
CA GLN A 100 -16.00 -1.84 6.22
C GLN A 100 -15.51 -0.58 5.50
N ASN A 101 -16.02 0.57 5.94
CA ASN A 101 -15.55 1.86 5.44
C ASN A 101 -14.07 2.09 5.82
N ASN A 102 -13.27 2.62 4.89
CA ASN A 102 -11.85 2.90 5.10
C ASN A 102 -11.56 3.80 6.32
N SER A 103 -12.48 4.68 6.70
CA SER A 103 -12.32 5.60 7.83
C SER A 103 -12.82 5.06 9.17
N THR A 104 -13.23 3.78 9.26
CA THR A 104 -13.86 3.21 10.46
C THR A 104 -13.01 3.38 11.73
N PHE A 105 -11.68 3.26 11.60
CA PHE A 105 -10.74 3.38 12.72
C PHE A 105 -10.03 4.74 12.80
N LEU A 106 -10.28 5.63 11.85
CA LEU A 106 -9.75 6.99 11.88
C LEU A 106 -10.56 7.79 12.88
N LYS A 107 -9.89 8.25 13.94
CA LYS A 107 -10.51 9.17 14.90
C LYS A 107 -10.74 10.50 14.19
N LYS A 108 -11.99 10.94 14.11
CA LYS A 108 -12.32 12.30 13.65
C LYS A 108 -11.57 13.29 14.55
N GLY A 109 -10.61 14.02 13.98
CA GLY A 109 -9.70 14.87 14.73
C GLY A 109 -10.45 15.90 15.57
N MET A 110 -10.31 15.77 16.88
CA MET A 110 -10.25 16.90 17.80
C MET A 110 -8.95 17.63 17.47
N VAL A 111 -9.07 18.87 16.99
CA VAL A 111 -7.96 19.76 16.70
C VAL A 111 -7.19 19.94 18.02
N ILE A 112 -5.90 19.58 18.00
CA ILE A 112 -4.93 19.91 19.06
C ILE A 112 -4.56 21.39 18.97
#